data_AF-A0A1F4YDM2-F1
#
_entry.id   AF-A0A1F4YDM2-F1
#
_cell.length_a   1.000
_cell.length_b   1.000
_cell.length_c   1.000
_cell.angle_alpha   90.00
_cell.angle_beta   90.00
_cell.angle_gamma   90.00
#
_symmetry.space_group_name_H-M   'P 1'
#
loop_
_entity.id
_entity.type
_entity.pdbx_description
1 polymer ?
#
loop_
_entity_poly.entity_id
_entity_poly.type
_entity_poly.pdbx_seq_one_letter_code
_entity_poly.pdbx_strand_id
1 'polypeptide(L)'
;MGFPEVVRQVYLGQGINILDKMVYEKPRRVWPAMARRNSIGNFAAMGDLMAEVLPGLEEKYPVVVQVAQAMREMVVPAGEVFAAQLERGLLDRPMSWREVCPEGVEVLERGLEMRGGLGSLGGEYQEIAQGLVRLMAINDPGEWDHLGDEFLKWAAGLAEAGLPVIIVGVDDWGLNPKRVDEQPLAVAEVDIAWGLPVVDGELGGHVNRLNEKVGGLLGRESRREGVVYDYVGGAGWQTLSVTTGNSGSDGRWWLAQNISKTQPTVGLAMERLGVGSAGAWEVWRKIYAGHESAHGFFNSTPARYAEAVVDSASAWGMMKAGGREMEAAGLLGEAVAQAMEKETGADNNDGYRVSGRTNLRLMRDSGVVSVGRDGERLDLGRIDEWLAGMEMVIRLIEGGEWGKVEELAGDDAELDGMLRRYEAELLRRQAAFDGVQTGVEAVELG
;
A
#
# COMPACT_ATOMS: atom_id res chain seq x y z
N MET A 1 -20.37 10.79 -17.83
CA MET A 1 -19.41 9.96 -17.07
C MET A 1 -19.03 10.74 -15.82
N GLY A 2 -18.95 10.12 -14.64
CA GLY A 2 -18.57 10.82 -13.40
C GLY A 2 -17.05 11.03 -13.35
N PHE A 3 -16.57 12.09 -12.69
CA PHE A 3 -15.15 12.35 -12.50
C PHE A 3 -14.37 11.16 -11.87
N PRO A 4 -14.92 10.42 -10.88
CA PRO A 4 -14.28 9.20 -10.37
C PRO A 4 -14.09 8.11 -11.43
N GLU A 5 -15.00 8.00 -12.40
CA GLU A 5 -14.91 7.00 -13.49
C GLU A 5 -13.77 7.35 -14.47
N VAL A 6 -13.53 8.65 -14.70
CA VAL A 6 -12.42 9.13 -15.55
C VAL A 6 -11.07 8.88 -14.87
N VAL A 7 -10.92 9.23 -13.59
CA VAL A 7 -9.71 8.94 -12.81
C VAL A 7 -9.45 7.44 -12.76
N ARG A 8 -10.49 6.63 -12.51
CA ARG A 8 -10.40 5.17 -12.50
C ARG A 8 -9.96 4.60 -13.85
N GLN A 9 -10.47 5.10 -14.98
CA GLN A 9 -10.06 4.61 -16.30
C GLN A 9 -8.67 5.06 -16.72
N VAL A 10 -8.22 6.26 -16.32
CA VAL A 10 -6.86 6.72 -16.61
C VAL A 10 -5.84 5.89 -15.81
N TYR A 11 -6.09 5.61 -14.54
CA TYR A 11 -5.18 4.79 -13.72
C TYR A 11 -5.17 3.31 -14.10
N LEU A 12 -6.34 2.71 -14.38
CA LEU A 12 -6.42 1.34 -14.89
C LEU A 12 -5.81 1.21 -16.30
N GLY A 13 -5.84 2.27 -17.10
CA GLY A 13 -5.25 2.33 -18.44
C GLY A 13 -3.74 2.60 -18.47
N GLN A 14 -3.19 3.30 -17.47
CA GLN A 14 -1.77 3.69 -17.42
C GLN A 14 -0.83 2.62 -16.86
N GLY A 15 -1.33 1.45 -16.44
CA GLY A 15 -0.45 0.32 -16.09
C GLY A 15 0.50 0.62 -14.94
N ILE A 16 0.07 1.40 -13.93
CA ILE A 16 0.81 1.55 -12.66
C ILE A 16 0.63 0.28 -11.80
N ASN A 17 0.91 -0.87 -12.41
CA ASN A 17 1.18 -2.14 -11.73
C ASN A 17 2.70 -2.42 -11.69
N ILE A 18 3.54 -1.53 -12.25
CA ILE A 18 4.93 -1.86 -12.61
C ILE A 18 5.93 -0.73 -12.28
N LEU A 19 5.87 -0.16 -11.07
CA LEU A 19 6.98 0.70 -10.60
C LEU A 19 7.66 0.15 -9.36
N ASP A 20 6.92 -0.52 -8.47
CA ASP A 20 7.46 -0.99 -7.20
C ASP A 20 8.62 -2.01 -7.37
N LYS A 21 8.39 -3.08 -8.15
CA LYS A 21 9.42 -4.11 -8.39
C LYS A 21 10.63 -3.60 -9.18
N MET A 22 10.44 -2.55 -9.99
CA MET A 22 11.53 -1.99 -10.79
C MET A 22 12.46 -1.10 -9.97
N VAL A 23 11.96 -0.38 -8.97
CA VAL A 23 12.78 0.55 -8.17
C VAL A 23 13.83 -0.20 -7.36
N TYR A 24 13.45 -1.28 -6.66
CA TYR A 24 14.40 -2.10 -5.89
C TYR A 24 15.43 -2.83 -6.76
N GLU A 25 15.12 -3.08 -8.03
CA GLU A 25 16.06 -3.66 -9.00
C GLU A 25 17.00 -2.63 -9.64
N LYS A 26 16.69 -1.33 -9.54
CA LYS A 26 17.57 -0.26 -10.03
C LYS A 26 18.65 0.07 -9.00
N PRO A 27 19.90 0.35 -9.44
CA PRO A 27 20.93 0.85 -8.55
C PRO A 27 20.48 2.14 -7.82
N ARG A 28 20.56 2.17 -6.49
CA ARG A 28 20.09 3.31 -5.67
C ARG A 28 20.58 4.69 -6.11
N ARG A 29 21.78 4.77 -6.72
CA ARG A 29 22.33 5.99 -7.33
C ARG A 29 21.46 6.65 -8.41
N VAL A 30 20.51 5.93 -9.02
CA VAL A 30 19.60 6.49 -10.04
C VAL A 30 18.27 6.97 -9.45
N TRP A 31 17.98 6.65 -8.18
CA TRP A 31 16.73 6.98 -7.54
C TRP A 31 16.48 8.49 -7.44
N PRO A 32 17.47 9.37 -7.13
CA PRO A 32 17.22 10.82 -7.14
C PRO A 32 16.74 11.34 -8.49
N ALA A 33 17.35 10.88 -9.58
CA ALA A 33 16.95 11.27 -10.93
C ALA A 33 15.56 10.72 -11.29
N MET A 34 15.22 9.50 -10.84
CA MET A 34 13.89 8.92 -10.99
C MET A 34 12.84 9.71 -10.17
N ALA A 35 13.13 10.08 -8.92
CA ALA A 35 12.23 10.85 -8.08
C ALA A 35 11.90 12.20 -8.71
N ARG A 36 12.91 12.95 -9.19
CA ARG A 36 12.69 14.21 -9.93
C ARG A 36 11.87 13.98 -11.19
N ARG A 37 12.26 13.01 -12.02
CA ARG A 37 11.57 12.71 -13.29
C ARG A 37 10.12 12.27 -13.07
N ASN A 38 9.86 11.41 -12.08
CA ASN A 38 8.53 10.87 -11.80
C ASN A 38 7.66 11.92 -11.12
N SER A 39 8.21 12.77 -10.25
CA SER A 39 7.47 13.91 -9.69
C SER A 39 7.03 14.88 -10.79
N ILE A 40 7.91 15.17 -11.76
CA ILE A 40 7.57 15.98 -12.95
C ILE A 40 6.62 15.23 -13.89
N GLY A 41 6.81 13.93 -14.09
CA GLY A 41 6.03 13.10 -15.02
C GLY A 41 4.60 12.82 -14.53
N ASN A 42 4.44 12.43 -13.26
CA ASN A 42 3.14 12.35 -12.59
C ASN A 42 2.44 13.71 -12.67
N PHE A 43 3.19 14.80 -12.53
CA PHE A 43 2.65 16.14 -12.60
C PHE A 43 2.27 16.58 -14.04
N ALA A 44 3.06 16.26 -15.07
CA ALA A 44 2.72 16.56 -16.45
C ALA A 44 1.48 15.77 -16.90
N ALA A 45 1.44 14.46 -16.60
CA ALA A 45 0.29 13.62 -16.92
C ALA A 45 -0.97 14.04 -16.15
N MET A 46 -0.84 14.40 -14.85
CA MET A 46 -1.96 14.92 -14.06
C MET A 46 -2.38 16.31 -14.54
N GLY A 47 -1.42 17.21 -14.78
CA GLY A 47 -1.66 18.59 -15.21
C GLY A 47 -2.30 18.68 -16.59
N ASP A 48 -1.93 17.81 -17.52
CA ASP A 48 -2.52 17.73 -18.86
C ASP A 48 -3.94 17.13 -18.79
N LEU A 49 -4.12 16.03 -18.05
CA LEU A 49 -5.43 15.43 -17.79
C LEU A 49 -6.38 16.42 -17.10
N MET A 50 -5.85 17.17 -16.14
CA MET A 50 -6.61 18.16 -15.41
C MET A 50 -6.88 19.41 -16.25
N ALA A 51 -5.95 19.89 -17.07
CA ALA A 51 -6.21 21.01 -17.97
C ALA A 51 -7.32 20.70 -18.99
N GLU A 52 -7.44 19.43 -19.42
CA GLU A 52 -8.45 18.99 -20.37
C GLU A 52 -9.85 18.79 -19.74
N VAL A 53 -9.90 18.38 -18.47
CA VAL A 53 -11.15 17.99 -17.80
C VAL A 53 -11.66 19.06 -16.79
N LEU A 54 -10.77 19.82 -16.14
CA LEU A 54 -11.10 20.78 -15.06
C LEU A 54 -12.04 21.93 -15.46
N PRO A 55 -11.97 22.54 -16.67
CA PRO A 55 -12.84 23.67 -17.02
C PRO A 55 -14.34 23.35 -16.95
N GLY A 56 -14.73 22.06 -17.08
CA GLY A 56 -16.10 21.60 -16.90
C GLY A 56 -16.43 21.06 -15.51
N LEU A 57 -15.43 20.91 -14.63
CA LEU A 57 -15.58 20.39 -13.27
C LEU A 57 -15.55 21.46 -12.20
N GLU A 58 -14.97 22.64 -12.44
CA GLU A 58 -14.90 23.74 -11.46
C GLU A 58 -16.29 24.11 -10.90
N GLU A 59 -17.32 24.11 -11.75
CA GLU A 59 -18.69 24.41 -11.32
C GLU A 59 -19.30 23.31 -10.44
N LYS A 60 -18.86 22.06 -10.64
CA LYS A 60 -19.45 20.88 -9.98
C LYS A 60 -18.65 20.37 -8.78
N TYR A 61 -17.33 20.55 -8.80
CA TYR A 61 -16.38 20.04 -7.81
C TYR A 61 -15.28 21.07 -7.51
N PRO A 62 -15.63 22.29 -7.06
CA PRO A 62 -14.67 23.38 -6.89
C PRO A 62 -13.53 23.02 -5.93
N VAL A 63 -13.83 22.30 -4.85
CA VAL A 63 -12.81 21.89 -3.86
C VAL A 63 -11.81 20.90 -4.45
N VAL A 64 -12.25 19.97 -5.29
CA VAL A 64 -11.36 19.02 -5.98
C VAL A 64 -10.34 19.76 -6.84
N VAL A 65 -10.81 20.78 -7.58
CA VAL A 65 -9.94 21.60 -8.43
C VAL A 65 -8.92 22.37 -7.59
N GLN A 66 -9.37 22.98 -6.50
CA GLN A 66 -8.49 23.75 -5.61
C GLN A 66 -7.43 22.86 -4.93
N VAL A 67 -7.82 21.68 -4.44
CA VAL A 67 -6.85 20.72 -3.87
C VAL A 67 -5.85 20.29 -4.92
N ALA A 68 -6.29 19.99 -6.14
CA ALA A 68 -5.38 19.58 -7.19
C ALA A 68 -4.38 20.68 -7.60
N GLN A 69 -4.83 21.94 -7.63
CA GLN A 69 -3.96 23.10 -7.84
C GLN A 69 -2.95 23.26 -6.70
N ALA A 70 -3.37 23.10 -5.44
CA ALA A 70 -2.46 23.14 -4.30
C ALA A 70 -1.44 21.98 -4.35
N MET A 71 -1.88 20.76 -4.65
CA MET A 71 -1.00 19.59 -4.79
C MET A 71 0.00 19.77 -5.94
N ARG A 72 -0.40 20.39 -7.05
CA ARG A 72 0.50 20.79 -8.14
C ARG A 72 1.66 21.66 -7.65
N GLU A 73 1.35 22.65 -6.81
CA GLU A 73 2.36 23.57 -6.29
C GLU A 73 3.30 22.90 -5.27
N MET A 74 2.84 21.82 -4.62
CA MET A 74 3.61 21.09 -3.62
C MET A 74 4.44 19.92 -4.17
N VAL A 75 3.93 19.16 -5.14
CA VAL A 75 4.53 17.87 -5.56
C VAL A 75 5.94 18.02 -6.13
N VAL A 76 6.18 19.01 -6.98
CA VAL A 76 7.51 19.22 -7.56
C VAL A 76 8.54 19.64 -6.51
N PRO A 77 8.28 20.67 -5.66
CA PRO A 77 9.19 21.00 -4.55
C PRO A 77 9.41 19.84 -3.57
N ALA A 78 8.35 19.10 -3.23
CA ALA A 78 8.44 17.92 -2.36
C ALA A 78 9.31 16.81 -2.99
N GLY A 79 9.22 16.61 -4.30
CA GLY A 79 10.10 15.71 -5.05
C GLY A 79 11.58 16.14 -5.05
N GLU A 80 11.86 17.45 -5.07
CA GLU A 80 13.23 17.97 -4.94
C GLU A 80 13.80 17.76 -3.53
N VAL A 81 12.99 17.96 -2.49
CA VAL A 81 13.38 17.65 -1.11
C VAL A 81 13.68 16.16 -0.97
N PHE A 82 12.82 15.28 -1.50
CA PHE A 82 13.04 13.83 -1.48
C PHE A 82 14.29 13.40 -2.25
N ALA A 83 14.53 13.99 -3.42
CA ALA A 83 15.74 13.72 -4.20
C ALA A 83 17.00 14.13 -3.41
N ALA A 84 16.96 15.26 -2.69
CA ALA A 84 18.05 15.68 -1.81
C ALA A 84 18.23 14.72 -0.61
N GLN A 85 17.14 14.20 -0.03
CA GLN A 85 17.20 13.15 1.00
C GLN A 85 17.91 11.89 0.47
N LEU A 86 17.56 11.44 -0.74
CA LEU A 86 18.21 10.29 -1.39
C LEU A 86 19.69 10.54 -1.72
N GLU A 87 20.05 11.73 -2.16
CA GLU A 87 21.44 12.12 -2.48
C GLU A 87 22.34 12.15 -1.24
N ARG A 88 21.80 12.52 -0.07
CA ARG A 88 22.55 12.49 1.19
C ARG A 88 22.80 11.09 1.73
N GLY A 89 22.05 10.08 1.26
CA GLY A 89 22.24 8.68 1.64
C GLY A 89 21.84 8.38 3.09
N LEU A 90 22.49 7.39 3.70
CA LEU A 90 22.26 7.06 5.12
C LEU A 90 22.78 8.20 6.00
N LEU A 91 21.90 8.79 6.81
CA LEU A 91 22.25 9.87 7.70
C LEU A 91 22.79 9.29 9.03
N ASP A 92 23.80 9.94 9.59
CA ASP A 92 24.45 9.56 10.85
C ASP A 92 23.71 10.07 12.10
N ARG A 93 22.73 10.96 11.89
CA ARG A 93 21.83 11.49 12.91
C ARG A 93 20.47 11.85 12.31
N PRO A 94 19.42 11.99 13.14
CA PRO A 94 18.18 12.62 12.75
C PRO A 94 18.40 14.03 12.15
N MET A 95 17.76 14.31 11.01
CA MET A 95 17.75 15.62 10.36
C MET A 95 16.33 16.02 9.96
N SER A 96 16.04 17.32 9.99
CA SER A 96 14.80 17.88 9.43
C SER A 96 14.88 18.05 7.91
N TRP A 97 13.74 18.16 7.22
CA TRP A 97 13.72 18.43 5.78
C TRP A 97 14.43 19.74 5.45
N ARG A 98 14.27 20.74 6.32
CA ARG A 98 14.93 22.05 6.17
C ARG A 98 16.45 21.94 6.26
N GLU A 99 17.00 21.08 7.11
CA GLU A 99 18.44 20.83 7.14
C GLU A 99 18.94 20.09 5.88
N VAL A 100 18.07 19.27 5.27
CA VAL A 100 18.39 18.50 4.06
C VAL A 100 18.34 19.36 2.79
N CYS A 101 17.28 20.13 2.61
CA CYS A 101 17.04 20.96 1.43
C CYS A 101 16.33 22.27 1.82
N PRO A 102 17.06 23.27 2.36
CA PRO A 102 16.47 24.53 2.82
C PRO A 102 15.66 25.23 1.73
N GLU A 103 16.21 25.32 0.52
CA GLU A 103 15.58 26.03 -0.61
C GLU A 103 14.33 25.30 -1.10
N GLY A 104 14.35 23.96 -1.13
CA GLY A 104 13.18 23.14 -1.48
C GLY A 104 12.04 23.31 -0.46
N VAL A 105 12.38 23.36 0.83
CA VAL A 105 11.41 23.62 1.91
C VAL A 105 10.83 25.04 1.81
N GLU A 106 11.62 26.08 1.53
CA GLU A 106 11.09 27.44 1.34
C GLU A 106 10.09 27.53 0.16
N VAL A 107 10.29 26.76 -0.91
CA VAL A 107 9.33 26.68 -2.01
C VAL A 107 8.08 25.91 -1.59
N LEU A 108 8.24 24.79 -0.88
CA LEU A 108 7.14 23.95 -0.43
C LEU A 108 6.24 24.68 0.58
N GLU A 109 6.82 25.44 1.51
CA GLU A 109 6.07 26.28 2.47
C GLU A 109 5.21 27.34 1.76
N ARG A 110 5.68 27.90 0.65
CA ARG A 110 4.89 28.83 -0.16
C ARG A 110 3.66 28.15 -0.77
N GLY A 111 3.80 26.91 -1.28
CA GLY A 111 2.66 26.13 -1.78
C GLY A 111 1.65 25.74 -0.68
N LEU A 112 2.10 25.71 0.58
CA LEU A 112 1.25 25.47 1.75
C LEU A 112 0.57 26.74 2.30
N GLU A 113 0.93 27.93 1.81
CA GLU A 113 0.48 29.20 2.38
C GLU A 113 -1.06 29.32 2.50
N MET A 114 -1.50 29.93 3.60
CA MET A 114 -2.91 30.17 3.95
C MET A 114 -3.66 31.10 2.97
N ARG A 115 -3.01 31.61 1.92
CA ARG A 115 -3.59 32.50 0.90
C ARG A 115 -3.44 31.88 -0.49
N GLY A 116 -4.34 30.96 -0.83
CA GLY A 116 -4.37 30.30 -2.15
C GLY A 116 -3.73 28.92 -2.18
N GLY A 117 -2.95 28.54 -1.16
CA GLY A 117 -2.42 27.18 -0.99
C GLY A 117 -3.38 26.27 -0.21
N LEU A 118 -2.92 25.06 0.08
CA LEU A 118 -3.72 24.02 0.74
C LEU A 118 -4.38 24.51 2.05
N GLY A 119 -3.65 25.27 2.86
CA GLY A 119 -4.15 25.78 4.13
C GLY A 119 -5.30 26.80 4.01
N SER A 120 -5.50 27.40 2.83
CA SER A 120 -6.59 28.35 2.59
C SER A 120 -7.97 27.70 2.47
N LEU A 121 -8.02 26.37 2.32
CA LEU A 121 -9.27 25.60 2.24
C LEU A 121 -9.96 25.42 3.59
N GLY A 122 -9.24 25.66 4.71
CA GLY A 122 -9.76 25.53 6.07
C GLY A 122 -9.94 24.07 6.52
N GLY A 123 -10.43 23.90 7.75
CA GLY A 123 -10.68 22.57 8.32
C GLY A 123 -9.43 21.69 8.35
N GLU A 124 -9.62 20.41 8.04
CA GLU A 124 -8.56 19.40 8.03
C GLU A 124 -7.43 19.72 7.03
N TYR A 125 -7.69 20.44 5.93
CA TYR A 125 -6.62 20.87 5.01
C TYR A 125 -5.68 21.89 5.64
N GLN A 126 -6.21 22.78 6.49
CA GLN A 126 -5.41 23.73 7.25
C GLN A 126 -4.54 22.99 8.27
N GLU A 127 -5.10 22.01 8.97
CA GLU A 127 -4.36 21.19 9.95
C GLU A 127 -3.25 20.40 9.25
N ILE A 128 -3.53 19.76 8.11
CA ILE A 128 -2.52 19.05 7.29
C ILE A 128 -1.41 20.01 6.83
N ALA A 129 -1.76 21.20 6.34
CA ALA A 129 -0.76 22.19 5.92
C ALA A 129 0.15 22.61 7.09
N GLN A 130 -0.42 22.86 8.27
CA GLN A 130 0.35 23.19 9.48
C GLN A 130 1.20 22.01 9.96
N GLY A 131 0.66 20.80 9.91
CA GLY A 131 1.37 19.57 10.20
C GLY A 131 2.58 19.37 9.28
N LEU A 132 2.43 19.61 7.98
CA LEU A 132 3.53 19.51 7.02
C LEU A 132 4.62 20.55 7.28
N VAL A 133 4.26 21.80 7.56
CA VAL A 133 5.24 22.85 7.96
C VAL A 133 5.99 22.41 9.22
N ARG A 134 5.28 21.82 10.20
CA ARG A 134 5.89 21.28 11.41
C ARG A 134 6.84 20.11 11.08
N LEU A 135 6.43 19.15 10.25
CA LEU A 135 7.25 18.02 9.81
C LEU A 135 8.56 18.47 9.16
N MET A 136 8.52 19.55 8.36
CA MET A 136 9.70 20.11 7.69
C MET A 136 10.78 20.62 8.65
N ALA A 137 10.40 20.98 9.88
CA ALA A 137 11.28 21.58 10.88
C ALA A 137 11.70 20.62 12.00
N ILE A 138 10.99 19.51 12.20
CA ILE A 138 11.27 18.54 13.27
C ILE A 138 12.43 17.61 12.88
N ASN A 139 13.27 17.31 13.87
CA ASN A 139 14.30 16.26 13.81
C ASN A 139 14.25 15.33 15.03
N ASP A 140 13.12 15.28 15.73
CA ASP A 140 12.84 14.39 16.85
C ASP A 140 11.96 13.20 16.40
N PRO A 141 12.48 11.96 16.41
CA PRO A 141 11.70 10.77 16.07
C PRO A 141 10.43 10.58 16.92
N GLY A 142 10.43 10.98 18.20
CA GLY A 142 9.25 10.84 19.06
C GLY A 142 8.09 11.75 18.66
N GLU A 143 8.37 12.87 17.99
CA GLU A 143 7.35 13.77 17.45
C GLU A 143 6.81 13.31 16.09
N TRP A 144 7.57 12.49 15.36
CA TRP A 144 7.18 11.98 14.03
C TRP A 144 5.99 11.02 14.12
N ASP A 145 6.04 10.03 15.01
CA ASP A 145 4.96 9.04 15.17
C ASP A 145 3.62 9.71 15.53
N HIS A 146 3.66 10.66 16.48
CA HIS A 146 2.46 11.39 16.87
C HIS A 146 1.88 12.23 15.72
N LEU A 147 2.75 12.82 14.89
CA LEU A 147 2.31 13.62 13.75
C LEU A 147 1.74 12.75 12.63
N GLY A 148 2.28 11.55 12.42
CA GLY A 148 1.73 10.54 11.50
C GLY A 148 0.29 10.15 11.85
N ASP A 149 0.01 9.87 13.13
CA ASP A 149 -1.34 9.55 13.60
C ASP A 149 -2.32 10.72 13.36
N GLU A 150 -1.88 11.96 13.62
CA GLU A 150 -2.72 13.15 13.40
C GLU A 150 -3.00 13.38 11.90
N PHE A 151 -2.03 13.16 11.01
CA PHE A 151 -2.27 13.20 9.56
C PHE A 151 -3.35 12.22 9.13
N LEU A 152 -3.30 10.97 9.61
CA LEU A 152 -4.27 9.95 9.23
C LEU A 152 -5.66 10.26 9.79
N LYS A 153 -5.75 10.83 10.99
CA LYS A 153 -6.99 11.34 11.57
C LYS A 153 -7.59 12.48 10.75
N TRP A 154 -6.79 13.45 10.30
CA TRP A 154 -7.27 14.53 9.45
C TRP A 154 -7.72 14.01 8.07
N ALA A 155 -7.00 13.04 7.51
CA ALA A 155 -7.41 12.37 6.27
C ALA A 155 -8.75 11.64 6.43
N ALA A 156 -8.99 11.00 7.57
CA ALA A 156 -10.28 10.38 7.88
C ALA A 156 -11.41 11.41 7.96
N GLY A 157 -11.18 12.56 8.59
CA GLY A 157 -12.16 13.66 8.62
C GLY A 157 -12.53 14.16 7.21
N LEU A 158 -11.53 14.31 6.33
CA LEU A 158 -11.78 14.65 4.92
C LEU A 158 -12.60 13.58 4.20
N ALA A 159 -12.28 12.31 4.42
CA ALA A 159 -12.97 11.19 3.79
C ALA A 159 -14.43 11.11 4.21
N GLU A 160 -14.72 11.29 5.51
CA GLU A 160 -16.08 11.35 6.06
C GLU A 160 -16.88 12.51 5.49
N ALA A 161 -16.22 13.65 5.25
CA ALA A 161 -16.83 14.81 4.59
C ALA A 161 -17.01 14.64 3.07
N GLY A 162 -16.54 13.54 2.48
CA GLY A 162 -16.58 13.32 1.03
C GLY A 162 -15.64 14.27 0.25
N LEU A 163 -14.60 14.78 0.90
CA LEU A 163 -13.62 15.70 0.34
C LEU A 163 -12.34 14.95 -0.07
N PRO A 164 -11.58 15.46 -1.06
CA PRO A 164 -10.28 14.88 -1.43
C PRO A 164 -9.39 14.62 -0.22
N VAL A 165 -8.86 13.41 -0.11
CA VAL A 165 -8.00 13.02 1.00
C VAL A 165 -6.55 13.31 0.66
N ILE A 166 -5.77 13.68 1.69
CA ILE A 166 -4.32 13.80 1.61
C ILE A 166 -3.76 12.86 2.67
N ILE A 167 -2.96 11.89 2.23
CA ILE A 167 -2.27 10.92 3.07
C ILE A 167 -0.82 11.37 3.15
N VAL A 168 -0.29 11.46 4.37
CA VAL A 168 1.11 11.78 4.63
C VAL A 168 1.69 10.63 5.43
N GLY A 169 2.60 9.88 4.82
CA GLY A 169 3.43 8.89 5.52
C GLY A 169 4.54 9.59 6.30
N VAL A 170 4.86 9.08 7.49
CA VAL A 170 5.94 9.61 8.33
C VAL A 170 6.89 8.46 8.69
N ASP A 171 7.54 7.93 7.65
CA ASP A 171 8.45 6.79 7.74
C ASP A 171 9.81 7.13 7.12
N ASP A 172 10.77 6.20 7.07
CA ASP A 172 12.04 6.38 6.32
C ASP A 172 12.41 5.17 5.46
N TRP A 173 11.45 4.34 5.07
CA TRP A 173 11.67 3.04 4.45
C TRP A 173 12.52 3.11 3.18
N GLY A 174 12.24 4.08 2.31
CA GLY A 174 13.00 4.30 1.08
C GLY A 174 14.43 4.80 1.34
N LEU A 175 14.65 5.46 2.47
CA LEU A 175 15.93 6.05 2.85
C LEU A 175 16.79 5.10 3.69
N ASN A 176 16.20 4.26 4.53
CA ASN A 176 16.89 3.31 5.38
C ASN A 176 16.34 1.88 5.25
N PRO A 177 16.49 1.23 4.08
CA PRO A 177 15.96 -0.12 3.85
C PRO A 177 16.67 -1.22 4.65
N LYS A 178 17.73 -0.91 5.42
CA LYS A 178 18.42 -1.89 6.29
C LYS A 178 18.18 -1.62 7.76
N ARG A 179 17.16 -0.81 8.06
CA ARG A 179 16.78 -0.49 9.42
C ARG A 179 16.41 -1.79 10.14
N VAL A 180 17.22 -2.13 11.13
CA VAL A 180 16.85 -3.06 12.20
C VAL A 180 16.07 -2.21 13.21
N ASP A 181 15.05 -2.79 13.86
CA ASP A 181 14.10 -2.12 14.77
C ASP A 181 14.75 -1.19 15.83
N GLU A 182 16.07 -1.32 16.09
CA GLU A 182 16.85 -0.53 17.06
C GLU A 182 17.46 0.78 16.51
N GLN A 183 17.41 1.04 15.20
CA GLN A 183 17.95 2.30 14.65
C GLN A 183 16.86 3.39 14.63
N PRO A 184 17.10 4.60 15.17
CA PRO A 184 16.15 5.69 15.08
C PRO A 184 15.99 6.15 13.62
N LEU A 185 14.79 6.62 13.26
CA LEU A 185 14.51 7.29 11.99
C LEU A 185 15.58 8.38 11.76
N ALA A 186 16.21 8.37 10.59
CA ALA A 186 17.30 9.31 10.29
C ALA A 186 16.77 10.62 9.66
N VAL A 187 15.63 10.54 8.99
CA VAL A 187 14.84 11.67 8.49
C VAL A 187 13.47 11.10 8.11
N ALA A 188 12.38 11.74 8.49
CA ALA A 188 11.07 11.39 7.91
C ALA A 188 11.15 11.60 6.39
N GLU A 189 10.93 10.58 5.59
CA GLU A 189 10.94 10.71 4.15
C GLU A 189 9.74 11.53 3.68
N VAL A 190 9.89 12.21 2.54
CA VAL A 190 8.72 12.79 1.90
C VAL A 190 7.86 11.65 1.39
N ASP A 191 6.72 11.40 2.01
CA ASP A 191 5.73 10.43 1.58
C ASP A 191 4.35 11.10 1.60
N ILE A 192 3.90 11.57 0.44
CA ILE A 192 2.62 12.28 0.32
C ILE A 192 1.82 11.67 -0.82
N ALA A 193 0.60 11.23 -0.54
CA ALA A 193 -0.39 10.83 -1.53
C ALA A 193 -1.65 11.69 -1.40
N TRP A 194 -2.42 11.78 -2.47
CA TRP A 194 -3.75 12.37 -2.43
C TRP A 194 -4.68 11.65 -3.40
N GLY A 195 -5.98 11.77 -3.13
CA GLY A 195 -6.97 11.18 -4.00
C GLY A 195 -8.40 11.46 -3.59
N LEU A 196 -9.32 10.72 -4.20
CA LEU A 196 -10.75 10.91 -4.01
C LEU A 196 -11.28 9.88 -3.01
N PRO A 197 -12.00 10.29 -1.96
CA PRO A 197 -12.52 9.35 -0.98
C PRO A 197 -13.56 8.44 -1.62
N VAL A 198 -13.61 7.22 -1.12
CA VAL A 198 -14.53 6.18 -1.59
C VAL A 198 -15.42 5.82 -0.41
N VAL A 199 -16.69 6.20 -0.52
CA VAL A 199 -17.70 5.82 0.47
C VAL A 199 -18.18 4.42 0.14
N ASP A 200 -17.62 3.42 0.83
CA ASP A 200 -17.95 2.01 0.66
C ASP A 200 -18.41 1.38 1.99
N GLY A 201 -19.72 1.42 2.23
CA GLY A 201 -20.33 0.82 3.42
C GLY A 201 -20.24 -0.71 3.45
N GLU A 202 -20.09 -1.37 2.31
CA GLU A 202 -19.94 -2.83 2.26
C GLU A 202 -18.54 -3.25 2.72
N LEU A 203 -17.52 -2.55 2.25
CA LEU A 203 -16.13 -2.76 2.66
C LEU A 203 -15.94 -2.41 4.14
N GLY A 204 -16.48 -1.29 4.61
CA GLY A 204 -16.48 -0.95 6.05
C GLY A 204 -17.20 -2.01 6.90
N GLY A 205 -18.35 -2.51 6.43
CA GLY A 205 -19.06 -3.61 7.08
C GLY A 205 -18.28 -4.92 7.09
N HIS A 206 -17.50 -5.20 6.04
CA HIS A 206 -16.61 -6.36 5.96
C HIS A 206 -15.49 -6.28 6.99
N VAL A 207 -14.76 -5.17 7.02
CA VAL A 207 -13.66 -4.92 7.98
C VAL A 207 -14.17 -5.01 9.42
N ASN A 208 -15.33 -4.43 9.71
CA ASN A 208 -15.94 -4.52 11.05
C ASN A 208 -16.19 -5.97 11.48
N ARG A 209 -16.76 -6.81 10.60
CA ARG A 209 -17.01 -8.23 10.93
C ARG A 209 -15.70 -9.00 11.10
N LEU A 210 -14.69 -8.74 10.29
CA LEU A 210 -13.37 -9.35 10.40
C LEU A 210 -12.73 -9.00 11.75
N ASN A 211 -12.71 -7.70 12.11
CA ASN A 211 -12.16 -7.23 13.38
C ASN A 211 -12.90 -7.78 14.59
N GLU A 212 -14.23 -7.98 14.49
CA GLU A 212 -14.99 -8.66 15.54
C GLU A 212 -14.55 -10.12 15.73
N LYS A 213 -14.21 -10.82 14.65
CA LYS A 213 -13.63 -12.17 14.78
C LYS A 213 -12.26 -12.11 15.41
N VAL A 214 -11.34 -11.34 14.84
CA VAL A 214 -9.94 -11.27 15.30
C VAL A 214 -9.89 -10.79 16.75
N GLY A 215 -10.64 -9.76 17.08
CA GLY A 215 -10.74 -9.25 18.44
C GLY A 215 -11.33 -10.26 19.42
N GLY A 216 -12.31 -11.06 18.99
CA GLY A 216 -12.82 -12.17 19.79
C GLY A 216 -11.79 -13.27 20.06
N LEU A 217 -10.89 -13.56 19.10
CA LEU A 217 -9.78 -14.49 19.29
C LEU A 217 -8.73 -13.96 20.27
N LEU A 218 -8.38 -12.67 20.15
CA LEU A 218 -7.33 -12.02 20.93
C LEU A 218 -7.82 -11.49 22.29
N GLY A 219 -9.13 -11.37 22.49
CA GLY A 219 -9.71 -10.75 23.67
C GLY A 219 -9.50 -9.23 23.74
N ARG A 220 -9.31 -8.54 22.61
CA ARG A 220 -9.11 -7.09 22.51
C ARG A 220 -9.85 -6.49 21.31
N GLU A 221 -10.13 -5.19 21.33
CA GLU A 221 -10.73 -4.48 20.20
C GLU A 221 -9.64 -3.80 19.36
N SER A 222 -9.84 -3.74 18.03
CA SER A 222 -9.07 -2.87 17.14
C SER A 222 -9.88 -1.62 16.81
N ARG A 223 -9.17 -0.54 16.48
CA ARG A 223 -9.81 0.65 15.92
C ARG A 223 -10.37 0.33 14.53
N ARG A 224 -11.54 0.90 14.25
CA ARG A 224 -12.33 0.61 13.04
C ARG A 224 -12.23 1.69 11.97
N GLU A 225 -11.54 2.79 12.27
CA GLU A 225 -11.47 3.97 11.41
C GLU A 225 -10.45 3.73 10.27
N GLY A 226 -10.96 3.69 9.05
CA GLY A 226 -10.18 3.44 7.83
C GLY A 226 -10.53 4.41 6.72
N VAL A 227 -9.52 4.83 5.94
CA VAL A 227 -9.70 5.72 4.79
C VAL A 227 -9.52 4.92 3.50
N VAL A 228 -10.58 4.78 2.72
CA VAL A 228 -10.49 4.18 1.38
C VAL A 228 -10.59 5.29 0.34
N TYR A 229 -9.67 5.30 -0.62
CA TYR A 229 -9.64 6.33 -1.65
C TYR A 229 -9.11 5.80 -2.98
N ASP A 230 -9.47 6.48 -4.07
CA ASP A 230 -8.83 6.34 -5.37
C ASP A 230 -7.63 7.29 -5.43
N TYR A 231 -6.42 6.75 -5.47
CA TYR A 231 -5.18 7.49 -5.63
C TYR A 231 -5.22 8.30 -6.93
N VAL A 232 -4.97 9.60 -6.79
CA VAL A 232 -4.82 10.53 -7.91
C VAL A 232 -3.37 10.96 -8.07
N GLY A 233 -2.55 11.00 -7.02
CA GLY A 233 -1.16 11.40 -7.21
C GLY A 233 -0.42 11.54 -5.90
N GLY A 234 0.86 11.88 -5.99
CA GLY A 234 1.70 11.95 -4.82
C GLY A 234 3.08 12.52 -5.10
N ALA A 235 3.85 12.69 -4.03
CA ALA A 235 5.20 13.19 -4.01
C ALA A 235 6.11 12.27 -3.18
N GLY A 236 7.42 12.36 -3.45
CA GLY A 236 8.44 11.61 -2.72
C GLY A 236 8.31 10.09 -2.92
N TRP A 237 8.23 9.30 -1.86
CA TRP A 237 8.16 7.84 -1.93
C TRP A 237 7.05 7.33 -2.86
N GLN A 238 5.87 7.97 -2.80
CA GLN A 238 4.71 7.65 -3.67
C GLN A 238 4.97 7.84 -5.17
N THR A 239 6.03 8.53 -5.56
CA THR A 239 6.44 8.67 -6.98
C THR A 239 7.39 7.57 -7.45
N LEU A 240 8.02 6.85 -6.52
CA LEU A 240 8.90 5.71 -6.79
C LEU A 240 8.13 4.41 -6.61
N SER A 241 7.47 4.26 -5.46
CA SER A 241 6.64 3.12 -5.11
C SER A 241 5.36 3.63 -4.47
N VAL A 242 4.26 3.59 -5.22
CA VAL A 242 2.96 3.94 -4.65
C VAL A 242 2.61 2.90 -3.60
N THR A 243 2.37 3.32 -2.37
CA THR A 243 1.98 2.44 -1.27
C THR A 243 0.49 2.11 -1.42
N THR A 244 0.13 0.82 -1.32
CA THR A 244 -1.25 0.36 -1.49
C THR A 244 -2.10 0.70 -0.28
N GLY A 245 -1.56 0.51 0.91
CA GLY A 245 -2.18 0.79 2.19
C GLY A 245 -1.11 0.88 3.27
N ASN A 246 -1.45 1.50 4.39
CA ASN A 246 -0.62 1.51 5.58
C ASN A 246 -1.53 1.74 6.82
N SER A 247 -1.01 1.40 7.99
CA SER A 247 -1.63 1.65 9.29
C SER A 247 -0.80 2.61 10.15
N GLY A 248 -1.46 3.55 10.80
CA GLY A 248 -0.85 4.40 11.82
C GLY A 248 -0.61 3.65 13.13
N SER A 249 0.24 4.22 13.99
CA SER A 249 0.61 3.62 15.28
C SER A 249 -0.57 3.53 16.26
N ASP A 250 -1.62 4.31 16.01
CA ASP A 250 -2.86 4.28 16.77
C ASP A 250 -3.91 3.29 16.24
N GLY A 251 -3.59 2.54 15.19
CA GLY A 251 -4.44 1.50 14.58
C GLY A 251 -5.45 2.00 13.54
N ARG A 252 -5.44 3.29 13.18
CA ARG A 252 -6.12 3.75 11.96
C ARG A 252 -5.40 3.25 10.72
N TRP A 253 -6.11 3.16 9.60
CA TRP A 253 -5.51 2.68 8.36
C TRP A 253 -6.03 3.41 7.13
N TRP A 254 -5.34 3.23 6.00
CA TRP A 254 -5.81 3.72 4.70
C TRP A 254 -5.54 2.70 3.59
N LEU A 255 -6.31 2.81 2.50
CA LEU A 255 -6.21 1.95 1.31
C LEU A 255 -6.45 2.77 0.03
N ALA A 256 -5.46 2.80 -0.83
CA ALA A 256 -5.56 3.26 -2.22
C ALA A 256 -6.13 2.14 -3.10
N GLN A 257 -7.45 2.06 -3.23
CA GLN A 257 -8.15 0.89 -3.83
C GLN A 257 -7.92 0.71 -5.34
N ASN A 258 -7.39 1.72 -6.02
CA ASN A 258 -7.06 1.65 -7.45
C ASN A 258 -5.58 1.28 -7.68
N ILE A 259 -4.80 1.08 -6.61
CA ILE A 259 -3.42 0.61 -6.65
C ILE A 259 -3.42 -0.86 -6.22
N SER A 260 -3.24 -1.78 -7.17
CA SER A 260 -3.57 -3.19 -6.95
C SER A 260 -2.42 -4.15 -7.24
N LYS A 261 -1.30 -4.00 -6.50
CA LYS A 261 -0.03 -4.70 -6.73
C LYS A 261 -0.15 -6.23 -6.84
N THR A 262 -1.00 -6.85 -6.03
CA THR A 262 -1.16 -8.30 -5.99
C THR A 262 -2.43 -8.80 -6.70
N GLN A 263 -3.28 -7.90 -7.17
CA GLN A 263 -4.53 -8.24 -7.87
C GLN A 263 -4.31 -9.14 -9.08
N PRO A 264 -3.24 -9.00 -9.90
CA PRO A 264 -2.97 -9.94 -10.98
C PRO A 264 -2.77 -11.38 -10.48
N THR A 265 -2.09 -11.55 -9.34
CA THR A 265 -1.88 -12.85 -8.70
C THR A 265 -3.16 -13.40 -8.10
N VAL A 266 -4.00 -12.55 -7.48
CA VAL A 266 -5.36 -12.89 -7.02
C VAL A 266 -6.22 -13.39 -8.18
N GLY A 267 -6.29 -12.64 -9.28
CA GLY A 267 -7.05 -13.04 -10.46
C GLY A 267 -6.56 -14.36 -11.07
N LEU A 268 -5.24 -14.54 -11.15
CA LEU A 268 -4.63 -15.77 -11.63
C LEU A 268 -4.94 -16.96 -10.72
N ALA A 269 -4.86 -16.81 -9.40
CA ALA A 269 -5.19 -17.88 -8.46
C ALA A 269 -6.65 -18.32 -8.59
N MET A 270 -7.57 -17.36 -8.67
CA MET A 270 -9.00 -17.62 -8.88
C MET A 270 -9.27 -18.36 -10.21
N GLU A 271 -8.58 -17.99 -11.29
CA GLU A 271 -8.69 -18.67 -12.59
C GLU A 271 -8.18 -20.12 -12.52
N ARG A 272 -7.01 -20.33 -11.90
CA ARG A 272 -6.41 -21.66 -11.77
C ARG A 272 -7.27 -22.60 -10.92
N LEU A 273 -7.96 -22.06 -9.92
CA LEU A 273 -8.88 -22.80 -9.07
C LEU A 273 -10.30 -22.95 -9.68
N GLY A 274 -10.58 -22.36 -10.84
CA GLY A 274 -11.87 -22.46 -11.51
C GLY A 274 -12.99 -21.61 -10.89
N VAL A 275 -12.66 -20.64 -10.03
CA VAL A 275 -13.62 -19.80 -9.28
C VAL A 275 -14.07 -18.55 -10.07
N GLY A 276 -13.37 -18.24 -11.16
CA GLY A 276 -13.64 -17.10 -12.06
C GLY A 276 -13.08 -15.77 -11.56
N SER A 277 -12.38 -15.02 -12.41
CA SER A 277 -11.65 -13.79 -12.03
C SER A 277 -12.48 -12.50 -12.04
N ALA A 278 -13.75 -12.55 -12.44
CA ALA A 278 -14.60 -11.36 -12.54
C ALA A 278 -14.78 -10.61 -11.19
N GLY A 279 -14.60 -11.31 -10.05
CA GLY A 279 -14.63 -10.71 -8.72
C GLY A 279 -13.25 -10.47 -8.08
N ALA A 280 -12.16 -10.69 -8.81
CA ALA A 280 -10.80 -10.62 -8.25
C ALA A 280 -10.46 -9.27 -7.63
N TRP A 281 -10.89 -8.18 -8.25
CA TRP A 281 -10.67 -6.83 -7.70
C TRP A 281 -11.40 -6.63 -6.36
N GLU A 282 -12.65 -7.09 -6.25
CA GLU A 282 -13.42 -6.95 -5.02
C GLU A 282 -12.89 -7.84 -3.89
N VAL A 283 -12.45 -9.05 -4.22
CA VAL A 283 -11.78 -9.94 -3.27
C VAL A 283 -10.46 -9.32 -2.80
N TRP A 284 -9.63 -8.82 -3.72
CA TRP A 284 -8.38 -8.15 -3.40
C TRP A 284 -8.58 -6.95 -2.46
N ARG A 285 -9.58 -6.09 -2.73
CA ARG A 285 -9.90 -4.95 -1.85
C ARG A 285 -10.24 -5.36 -0.43
N LYS A 286 -11.05 -6.42 -0.27
CA LYS A 286 -11.42 -6.95 1.04
C LYS A 286 -10.21 -7.52 1.78
N ILE A 287 -9.33 -8.22 1.07
CA ILE A 287 -8.09 -8.77 1.65
C ILE A 287 -7.22 -7.63 2.16
N TYR A 288 -6.94 -6.62 1.33
CA TYR A 288 -6.08 -5.49 1.74
C TYR A 288 -6.70 -4.63 2.83
N ALA A 289 -7.98 -4.28 2.75
CA ALA A 289 -8.63 -3.54 3.83
C ALA A 289 -8.61 -4.33 5.16
N GLY A 290 -8.77 -5.66 5.08
CA GLY A 290 -8.65 -6.55 6.23
C GLY A 290 -7.22 -6.62 6.78
N HIS A 291 -6.22 -6.65 5.91
CA HIS A 291 -4.80 -6.59 6.25
C HIS A 291 -4.46 -5.29 6.99
N GLU A 292 -4.72 -4.13 6.37
CA GLU A 292 -4.37 -2.83 6.96
C GLU A 292 -5.09 -2.60 8.29
N SER A 293 -6.34 -3.06 8.40
CA SER A 293 -7.06 -2.96 9.66
C SER A 293 -6.55 -3.93 10.73
N ALA A 294 -5.98 -5.07 10.35
CA ALA A 294 -5.47 -6.06 11.28
C ALA A 294 -4.15 -5.63 11.92
N HIS A 295 -3.35 -4.77 11.28
CA HIS A 295 -2.19 -4.14 11.90
C HIS A 295 -2.52 -3.46 13.23
N GLY A 296 -3.71 -2.85 13.36
CA GLY A 296 -4.17 -2.23 14.61
C GLY A 296 -4.26 -3.17 15.83
N PHE A 297 -4.17 -4.49 15.64
CA PHE A 297 -4.01 -5.44 16.74
C PHE A 297 -2.55 -5.72 17.10
N PHE A 298 -1.57 -5.44 16.23
CA PHE A 298 -0.21 -5.99 16.29
C PHE A 298 0.91 -4.93 16.25
N ASN A 299 0.61 -3.67 16.61
CA ASN A 299 1.54 -2.51 16.56
C ASN A 299 2.89 -2.70 17.30
N SER A 300 3.03 -3.71 18.16
CA SER A 300 4.28 -4.02 18.87
C SER A 300 5.07 -5.20 18.30
N THR A 301 4.62 -5.76 17.18
CA THR A 301 5.27 -6.91 16.53
C THR A 301 6.47 -6.42 15.72
N PRO A 302 7.65 -7.08 15.81
CA PRO A 302 8.79 -6.75 14.97
C PRO A 302 8.41 -6.76 13.48
N ALA A 303 8.96 -5.81 12.69
CA ALA A 303 8.58 -5.64 11.28
C ALA A 303 8.71 -6.93 10.46
N ARG A 304 9.72 -7.75 10.79
CA ARG A 304 9.95 -9.08 10.18
C ARG A 304 8.77 -10.04 10.29
N TYR A 305 7.98 -9.94 11.36
CA TYR A 305 6.89 -10.86 11.67
C TYR A 305 5.51 -10.20 11.64
N ALA A 306 5.46 -8.86 11.58
CA ALA A 306 4.23 -8.09 11.53
C ALA A 306 3.33 -8.54 10.37
N GLU A 307 3.89 -8.61 9.16
CA GLU A 307 3.15 -9.07 7.96
C GLU A 307 2.58 -10.48 8.14
N ALA A 308 3.36 -11.41 8.70
CA ALA A 308 2.93 -12.79 8.89
C ALA A 308 1.75 -12.93 9.87
N VAL A 309 1.75 -12.19 10.98
CA VAL A 309 0.62 -12.21 11.93
C VAL A 309 -0.58 -11.49 11.37
N VAL A 310 -0.38 -10.37 10.67
CA VAL A 310 -1.44 -9.54 10.09
C VAL A 310 -2.16 -10.29 8.98
N ASP A 311 -1.44 -10.93 8.07
CA ASP A 311 -2.05 -11.76 7.02
C ASP A 311 -2.73 -13.00 7.58
N SER A 312 -2.14 -13.63 8.59
CA SER A 312 -2.77 -14.78 9.26
C SER A 312 -4.08 -14.36 9.95
N ALA A 313 -4.07 -13.22 10.64
CA ALA A 313 -5.25 -12.69 11.34
C ALA A 313 -6.32 -12.19 10.37
N SER A 314 -5.94 -11.49 9.30
CA SER A 314 -6.86 -11.00 8.28
C SER A 314 -7.52 -12.17 7.53
N ALA A 315 -6.73 -13.17 7.11
CA ALA A 315 -7.24 -14.40 6.49
C ALA A 315 -8.17 -15.17 7.43
N TRP A 316 -7.74 -15.38 8.68
CA TRP A 316 -8.54 -16.08 9.68
C TRP A 316 -9.87 -15.36 9.94
N GLY A 317 -9.81 -14.05 10.15
CA GLY A 317 -10.98 -13.21 10.41
C GLY A 317 -11.93 -13.16 9.23
N MET A 318 -11.41 -13.01 8.01
CA MET A 318 -12.18 -13.03 6.75
C MET A 318 -12.96 -14.34 6.60
N MET A 319 -12.30 -15.49 6.78
CA MET A 319 -12.96 -16.78 6.65
C MET A 319 -13.97 -17.03 7.78
N LYS A 320 -13.64 -16.66 9.04
CA LYS A 320 -14.59 -16.75 10.16
C LYS A 320 -15.76 -15.76 10.06
N ALA A 321 -15.61 -14.69 9.29
CA ALA A 321 -16.69 -13.74 8.98
C ALA A 321 -17.61 -14.22 7.83
N GLY A 322 -17.41 -15.44 7.32
CA GLY A 322 -18.23 -16.04 6.27
C GLY A 322 -17.63 -15.99 4.87
N GLY A 323 -16.31 -15.80 4.76
CA GLY A 323 -15.57 -15.94 3.51
C GLY A 323 -15.84 -17.29 2.84
N ARG A 324 -15.84 -17.30 1.50
CA ARG A 324 -16.20 -18.46 0.67
C ARG A 324 -15.03 -18.84 -0.23
N GLU A 325 -15.33 -19.63 -1.24
CA GLU A 325 -14.37 -20.10 -2.25
C GLU A 325 -13.60 -18.97 -2.93
N MET A 326 -14.27 -17.85 -3.24
CA MET A 326 -13.63 -16.67 -3.84
C MET A 326 -12.61 -16.03 -2.92
N GLU A 327 -12.97 -15.80 -1.65
CA GLU A 327 -12.07 -15.24 -0.65
C GLU A 327 -10.88 -16.17 -0.39
N ALA A 328 -11.12 -17.48 -0.24
CA ALA A 328 -10.03 -18.45 -0.06
C ALA A 328 -9.08 -18.51 -1.28
N ALA A 329 -9.63 -18.46 -2.50
CA ALA A 329 -8.84 -18.39 -3.72
C ALA A 329 -8.04 -17.08 -3.83
N GLY A 330 -8.62 -15.96 -3.40
CA GLY A 330 -7.92 -14.68 -3.36
C GLY A 330 -6.81 -14.64 -2.31
N LEU A 331 -7.05 -15.21 -1.13
CA LEU A 331 -6.04 -15.36 -0.07
C LEU A 331 -4.87 -16.23 -0.53
N LEU A 332 -5.13 -17.28 -1.34
CA LEU A 332 -4.05 -18.02 -2.01
C LEU A 332 -3.26 -17.10 -2.95
N GLY A 333 -3.95 -16.29 -3.76
CA GLY A 333 -3.29 -15.34 -4.66
C GLY A 333 -2.42 -14.32 -3.92
N GLU A 334 -2.88 -13.82 -2.78
CA GLU A 334 -2.09 -12.91 -1.94
C GLU A 334 -0.85 -13.61 -1.36
N ALA A 335 -1.03 -14.78 -0.76
CA ALA A 335 0.07 -15.56 -0.20
C ALA A 335 1.13 -15.93 -1.27
N VAL A 336 0.69 -16.23 -2.50
CA VAL A 336 1.59 -16.42 -3.65
C VAL A 336 2.34 -15.13 -3.99
N ALA A 337 1.64 -14.00 -4.05
CA ALA A 337 2.26 -12.72 -4.41
C ALA A 337 3.39 -12.35 -3.44
N GLN A 338 3.13 -12.47 -2.15
CA GLN A 338 4.08 -12.20 -1.07
C GLN A 338 5.23 -13.21 -1.02
N ALA A 339 4.96 -14.51 -1.22
CA ALA A 339 5.99 -15.54 -1.21
C ALA A 339 6.98 -15.43 -2.40
N MET A 340 6.58 -14.77 -3.49
CA MET A 340 7.44 -14.46 -4.63
C MET A 340 8.36 -13.26 -4.37
N GLU A 341 8.20 -12.53 -3.26
CA GLU A 341 9.10 -11.45 -2.91
C GLU A 341 10.54 -11.98 -2.70
N LYS A 342 11.50 -11.19 -3.18
CA LYS A 342 12.91 -11.53 -3.13
C LYS A 342 13.44 -11.25 -1.73
N GLU A 343 14.31 -12.13 -1.25
CA GLU A 343 15.05 -11.86 -0.02
C GLU A 343 16.02 -10.69 -0.25
N THR A 344 15.93 -9.68 0.60
CA THR A 344 16.68 -8.43 0.53
C THR A 344 17.59 -8.23 1.74
N GLY A 345 17.39 -9.01 2.82
CA GLY A 345 18.06 -8.82 4.11
C GLY A 345 17.51 -7.62 4.90
N ALA A 346 16.35 -7.11 4.50
CA ALA A 346 15.61 -6.03 5.15
C ALA A 346 14.37 -6.62 5.81
N ASP A 347 14.22 -6.44 7.12
CA ASP A 347 13.19 -7.13 7.89
C ASP A 347 11.77 -6.86 7.39
N ASN A 348 11.47 -5.63 6.96
CA ASN A 348 10.16 -5.30 6.39
C ASN A 348 9.87 -6.04 5.06
N ASN A 349 10.81 -6.00 4.11
CA ASN A 349 10.63 -6.62 2.79
C ASN A 349 10.67 -8.15 2.89
N ASP A 350 11.55 -8.68 3.72
CA ASP A 350 11.64 -10.11 3.98
C ASP A 350 10.41 -10.61 4.78
N GLY A 351 9.76 -9.73 5.55
CA GLY A 351 8.53 -10.00 6.29
C GLY A 351 7.38 -10.43 5.37
N TYR A 352 7.20 -9.79 4.21
CA TYR A 352 6.23 -10.25 3.20
C TYR A 352 6.52 -11.68 2.75
N ARG A 353 7.79 -11.99 2.46
CA ARG A 353 8.20 -13.34 2.04
C ARG A 353 7.91 -14.37 3.15
N VAL A 354 8.23 -14.05 4.40
CA VAL A 354 7.94 -14.90 5.56
C VAL A 354 6.43 -15.13 5.69
N SER A 355 5.62 -14.08 5.56
CA SER A 355 4.16 -14.14 5.59
C SER A 355 3.61 -15.07 4.51
N GLY A 356 3.94 -14.79 3.24
CA GLY A 356 3.44 -15.56 2.11
C GLY A 356 3.82 -17.03 2.21
N ARG A 357 5.08 -17.34 2.54
CA ARG A 357 5.53 -18.74 2.66
C ARG A 357 4.86 -19.48 3.82
N THR A 358 4.68 -18.82 4.96
CA THR A 358 3.94 -19.37 6.09
C THR A 358 2.51 -19.72 5.68
N ASN A 359 1.79 -18.79 5.07
CA ASN A 359 0.40 -18.97 4.65
C ASN A 359 0.25 -20.08 3.60
N LEU A 360 1.12 -20.12 2.60
CA LEU A 360 1.11 -21.19 1.59
C LEU A 360 1.37 -22.57 2.20
N ARG A 361 2.29 -22.66 3.16
CA ARG A 361 2.57 -23.91 3.84
C ARG A 361 1.39 -24.37 4.67
N LEU A 362 0.74 -23.47 5.41
CA LEU A 362 -0.48 -23.79 6.16
C LEU A 362 -1.62 -24.24 5.24
N MET A 363 -1.80 -23.59 4.09
CA MET A 363 -2.80 -24.00 3.10
C MET A 363 -2.53 -25.41 2.57
N ARG A 364 -1.27 -25.75 2.31
CA ARG A 364 -0.90 -27.09 1.85
C ARG A 364 -1.06 -28.13 2.95
N ASP A 365 -0.48 -27.88 4.13
CA ASP A 365 -0.39 -28.86 5.22
C ASP A 365 -1.77 -29.19 5.81
N SER A 366 -2.68 -28.21 5.80
CA SER A 366 -4.10 -28.44 6.13
C SER A 366 -4.82 -29.27 5.06
N GLY A 367 -4.34 -29.25 3.82
CA GLY A 367 -4.98 -29.83 2.65
C GLY A 367 -6.04 -28.93 2.01
N VAL A 368 -6.22 -27.69 2.49
CA VAL A 368 -7.16 -26.75 1.85
C VAL A 368 -6.68 -26.39 0.44
N VAL A 369 -5.37 -26.37 0.20
CA VAL A 369 -4.78 -26.32 -1.14
C VAL A 369 -3.99 -27.59 -1.38
N SER A 370 -4.24 -28.25 -2.51
CA SER A 370 -3.42 -29.37 -2.98
C SER A 370 -2.78 -29.03 -4.31
N VAL A 371 -1.50 -29.42 -4.47
CA VAL A 371 -0.75 -29.21 -5.71
C VAL A 371 -0.67 -30.52 -6.48
N GLY A 372 -1.51 -30.65 -7.51
CA GLY A 372 -1.59 -31.84 -8.36
C GLY A 372 -0.83 -31.70 -9.68
N ARG A 373 -0.79 -32.79 -10.46
CA ARG A 373 -0.26 -32.77 -11.84
C ARG A 373 -1.04 -31.81 -12.75
N ASP A 374 -2.33 -31.63 -12.48
CA ASP A 374 -3.23 -30.80 -13.28
C ASP A 374 -3.31 -29.35 -12.76
N GLY A 375 -2.52 -28.99 -11.74
CA GLY A 375 -2.56 -27.69 -11.09
C GLY A 375 -3.06 -27.74 -9.64
N GLU A 376 -3.31 -26.56 -9.10
CA GLU A 376 -3.77 -26.33 -7.73
C GLU A 376 -5.27 -26.64 -7.61
N ARG A 377 -5.71 -27.20 -6.48
CA ARG A 377 -7.13 -27.39 -6.15
C ARG A 377 -7.42 -26.88 -4.75
N LEU A 378 -8.61 -26.32 -4.57
CA LEU A 378 -9.11 -25.82 -3.31
C LEU A 378 -10.11 -26.82 -2.71
N ASP A 379 -9.88 -27.27 -1.48
CA ASP A 379 -10.79 -28.13 -0.71
C ASP A 379 -11.27 -27.38 0.54
N LEU A 380 -12.39 -26.68 0.42
CA LEU A 380 -13.01 -25.96 1.54
C LEU A 380 -13.49 -26.89 2.66
N GLY A 381 -13.57 -28.21 2.44
CA GLY A 381 -13.81 -29.18 3.51
C GLY A 381 -12.68 -29.24 4.54
N ARG A 382 -11.52 -28.67 4.21
CA ARG A 382 -10.32 -28.58 5.07
C ARG A 382 -10.09 -27.18 5.64
N ILE A 383 -11.08 -26.30 5.54
CA ILE A 383 -10.95 -24.89 5.94
C ILE A 383 -10.65 -24.78 7.44
N ASP A 384 -11.26 -25.60 8.28
CA ASP A 384 -11.06 -25.51 9.73
C ASP A 384 -9.63 -25.91 10.14
N GLU A 385 -9.01 -26.86 9.45
CA GLU A 385 -7.59 -27.19 9.66
C GLU A 385 -6.67 -26.05 9.24
N TRP A 386 -6.98 -25.36 8.14
CA TRP A 386 -6.23 -24.17 7.73
C TRP A 386 -6.37 -23.05 8.76
N LEU A 387 -7.60 -22.78 9.24
CA LEU A 387 -7.86 -21.76 10.25
C LEU A 387 -7.21 -22.09 11.60
N ALA A 388 -7.13 -23.36 11.99
CA ALA A 388 -6.38 -23.78 13.16
C ALA A 388 -4.87 -23.49 12.99
N GLY A 389 -4.34 -23.67 11.78
CA GLY A 389 -2.97 -23.28 11.43
C GLY A 389 -2.73 -21.78 11.53
N MET A 390 -3.64 -20.95 11.01
CA MET A 390 -3.55 -19.49 11.14
C MET A 390 -3.58 -19.04 12.60
N GLU A 391 -4.51 -19.61 13.39
CA GLU A 391 -4.61 -19.32 14.82
C GLU A 391 -3.32 -19.71 15.57
N MET A 392 -2.68 -20.83 15.19
CA MET A 392 -1.39 -21.21 15.73
C MET A 392 -0.32 -20.15 15.44
N VAL A 393 -0.20 -19.66 14.19
CA VAL A 393 0.78 -18.61 13.85
C VAL A 393 0.55 -17.33 14.65
N ILE A 394 -0.70 -16.89 14.77
CA ILE A 394 -1.06 -15.72 15.59
C ILE A 394 -0.58 -15.90 17.04
N ARG A 395 -0.82 -17.08 17.62
CA ARG A 395 -0.41 -17.38 19.01
C ARG A 395 1.11 -17.51 19.16
N LEU A 396 1.81 -18.06 18.18
CA LEU A 396 3.27 -18.16 18.18
C LEU A 396 3.90 -16.76 18.20
N ILE A 397 3.39 -15.86 17.37
CA ILE A 397 3.86 -14.48 17.27
C ILE A 397 3.55 -13.70 18.55
N GLU A 398 2.31 -13.73 19.06
CA GLU A 398 1.97 -13.09 20.34
C GLU A 398 2.78 -13.67 21.52
N GLY A 399 3.20 -14.94 21.42
CA GLY A 399 4.03 -15.63 22.40
C GLY A 399 5.53 -15.37 22.27
N GLY A 400 5.99 -14.61 21.27
CA GLY A 400 7.41 -14.38 21.01
C GLY A 400 8.17 -15.58 20.43
N GLU A 401 7.47 -16.57 19.89
CA GLU A 401 8.03 -17.82 19.35
C GLU A 401 8.44 -17.69 17.87
N TRP A 402 9.16 -16.62 17.54
CA TRP A 402 9.53 -16.21 16.18
C TRP A 402 10.21 -17.30 15.35
N GLY A 403 11.12 -18.06 15.97
CA GLY A 403 11.86 -19.12 15.29
C GLY A 403 10.96 -20.21 14.70
N LYS A 404 9.80 -20.48 15.30
CA LYS A 404 8.84 -21.46 14.76
C LYS A 404 8.12 -20.93 13.52
N VAL A 405 7.92 -19.62 13.41
CA VAL A 405 7.36 -18.99 12.20
C VAL A 405 8.36 -19.09 11.05
N GLU A 406 9.64 -18.84 11.33
CA GLU A 406 10.73 -19.02 10.35
C GLU A 406 10.83 -20.48 9.85
N GLU A 407 10.72 -21.45 10.77
CA GLU A 407 10.68 -22.87 10.41
C GLU A 407 9.52 -23.21 9.47
N LEU A 408 8.33 -22.61 9.71
CA LEU A 408 7.18 -22.75 8.82
C LEU A 408 7.44 -22.09 7.47
N ALA A 409 8.00 -20.88 7.46
CA ALA A 409 8.33 -20.12 6.24
C ALA A 409 9.47 -20.72 5.42
N GLY A 410 10.22 -21.70 5.95
CA GLY A 410 11.41 -22.26 5.34
C GLY A 410 11.24 -22.88 3.94
N ASP A 411 12.35 -23.30 3.35
CA ASP A 411 12.41 -23.85 1.99
C ASP A 411 11.52 -25.08 1.81
N ASP A 412 10.86 -25.15 0.64
CA ASP A 412 9.91 -26.20 0.33
C ASP A 412 9.81 -26.39 -1.19
N ALA A 413 10.36 -27.50 -1.69
CA ALA A 413 10.51 -27.73 -3.11
C ALA A 413 9.18 -27.79 -3.88
N GLU A 414 8.09 -28.19 -3.22
CA GLU A 414 6.77 -28.26 -3.83
C GLU A 414 6.16 -26.85 -3.95
N LEU A 415 6.23 -26.06 -2.88
CA LEU A 415 5.83 -24.66 -2.89
C LEU A 415 6.64 -23.87 -3.91
N ASP A 416 7.96 -24.05 -3.96
CA ASP A 416 8.82 -23.38 -4.95
C ASP A 416 8.44 -23.78 -6.39
N GLY A 417 8.02 -25.03 -6.58
CA GLY A 417 7.47 -25.51 -7.84
C GLY A 417 6.17 -24.80 -8.24
N MET A 418 5.30 -24.50 -7.27
CA MET A 418 4.09 -23.71 -7.47
C MET A 418 4.40 -22.25 -7.79
N LEU A 419 5.26 -21.60 -6.99
CA LEU A 419 5.66 -20.20 -7.19
C LEU A 419 6.24 -19.95 -8.59
N ARG A 420 7.13 -20.83 -9.07
CA ARG A 420 7.68 -20.74 -10.43
C ARG A 420 6.62 -20.80 -11.53
N ARG A 421 5.52 -21.55 -11.33
CA ARG A 421 4.43 -21.62 -12.33
C ARG A 421 3.61 -20.35 -12.34
N TYR A 422 3.36 -19.75 -11.17
CA TYR A 422 2.69 -18.45 -11.07
C TYR A 422 3.53 -17.35 -11.70
N GLU A 423 4.81 -17.27 -11.34
CA GLU A 423 5.75 -16.31 -11.91
C GLU A 423 5.83 -16.42 -13.44
N ALA A 424 5.99 -17.65 -13.97
CA ALA A 424 6.05 -17.87 -15.41
C ALA A 424 4.75 -17.45 -16.13
N GLU A 425 3.58 -17.65 -15.51
CA GLU A 425 2.31 -17.23 -16.08
C GLU A 425 2.12 -15.71 -16.04
N LEU A 426 2.47 -15.07 -14.92
CA LEU A 426 2.43 -13.61 -14.80
C LEU A 426 3.35 -12.94 -15.81
N LEU A 427 4.58 -13.44 -15.97
CA LEU A 427 5.53 -12.95 -16.98
C LEU A 427 4.99 -13.13 -18.41
N ARG A 428 4.32 -14.25 -18.71
CA ARG A 428 3.68 -14.45 -20.01
C ARG A 428 2.55 -13.45 -20.28
N ARG A 429 1.72 -13.16 -19.28
CA ARG A 429 0.64 -12.17 -19.38
C ARG A 429 1.18 -10.76 -19.56
N GLN A 430 2.22 -10.40 -18.80
CA GLN A 430 2.89 -9.12 -18.94
C GLN A 430 3.47 -8.94 -20.35
N ALA A 431 4.19 -9.93 -20.87
CA ALA A 431 4.75 -9.88 -22.22
C ALA A 431 3.67 -9.75 -23.31
N ALA A 432 2.51 -10.41 -23.13
CA ALA A 432 1.38 -10.25 -24.03
C ALA A 432 0.79 -8.84 -23.98
N PHE A 433 0.68 -8.24 -22.78
CA PHE A 433 0.21 -6.87 -22.61
C PHE A 433 1.16 -5.85 -23.27
N ASP A 434 2.46 -5.98 -23.02
CA ASP A 434 3.49 -5.09 -23.60
C ASP A 434 3.53 -5.19 -25.14
N GLY A 435 3.35 -6.39 -25.68
CA GLY A 435 3.25 -6.64 -27.12
C GLY A 435 2.01 -6.00 -27.76
N VAL A 436 0.91 -5.88 -27.02
CA VAL A 436 -0.29 -5.17 -27.47
C VAL A 436 -0.09 -3.65 -27.41
N GLN A 437 0.49 -3.12 -26.33
CA GLN A 437 0.77 -1.67 -26.22
C GLN A 437 1.70 -1.18 -27.33
N THR A 438 2.82 -1.87 -27.57
CA THR A 438 3.75 -1.53 -28.66
C THR A 438 3.09 -1.64 -30.05
N GLY A 439 2.14 -2.55 -30.22
CA GLY A 439 1.34 -2.66 -31.45
C GLY A 439 0.33 -1.52 -31.64
N VAL A 440 -0.27 -1.00 -30.57
CA VAL A 440 -1.18 0.15 -30.60
C VAL A 440 -0.41 1.44 -30.86
N GLU A 441 0.71 1.66 -30.17
CA GLU A 441 1.61 2.81 -30.39
C GLU A 441 2.15 2.85 -31.83
N ALA A 442 2.45 1.69 -32.43
CA ALA A 442 2.89 1.60 -33.81
C ALA A 442 1.79 1.89 -34.85
N VAL A 443 0.52 1.69 -34.50
CA VAL A 443 -0.63 1.99 -35.37
C VAL A 443 -1.04 3.47 -35.28
N GLU A 444 -0.86 4.10 -34.12
CA GLU A 444 -1.17 5.52 -33.92
C GLU A 444 -0.07 6.47 -34.46
N LEU A 445 1.14 5.95 -34.73
CA LEU A 445 2.25 6.69 -35.33
C LEU A 445 2.45 6.41 -36.83
N GLY A 446 1.53 5.68 -37.47
CA GLY A 446 1.58 5.26 -38.88
C GLY A 446 0.82 6.16 -39.85
#